data_AF-A0A0C2WJX7-F1
#
_entry.id   AF-A0A0C2WJX7-F1
#
_cell.length_a   1.000
_cell.length_b   1.000
_cell.length_c   1.000
_cell.angle_alpha   90.00
_cell.angle_beta   90.00
_cell.angle_gamma   90.00
#
_symmetry.space_group_name_H-M   'P 1'
#
loop_
_entity.id
_entity.type
_entity.pdbx_description
1 polymer ?
#
loop_
_entity_poly.entity_id
_entity_poly.type
_entity_poly.pdbx_seq_one_letter_code
_entity_poly.pdbx_strand_id
1 'polypeptide(L)' 'MQAPVPDGYTYSAASWSDINGKPVVQFYQIYDMNHAWSGGAPPLVDGADIYTDPRGPSFTDIAYQFFLDNPRST' A
#
# COMPACT_ATOMS: atom_id res chain seq x y z
N MET A 1 -3.19 -4.26 13.90
CA MET A 1 -3.99 -5.39 13.35
C MET A 1 -3.41 -5.72 11.99
N GLN A 2 -3.22 -7.00 11.69
CA GLN A 2 -2.78 -7.45 10.37
C GLN A 2 -4.00 -7.54 9.45
N ALA A 3 -3.97 -6.91 8.29
CA ALA A 3 -5.00 -7.07 7.28
C ALA A 3 -4.46 -8.01 6.18
N PRO A 4 -5.20 -9.06 5.77
CA PRO A 4 -4.75 -9.97 4.72
C PRO A 4 -5.15 -9.45 3.34
N VAL A 5 -4.25 -9.57 2.36
CA VAL A 5 -4.65 -9.76 0.97
C VAL A 5 -5.08 -11.22 0.82
N PRO A 6 -6.25 -11.56 0.23
CA PRO A 6 -6.63 -12.95 0.01
C PRO A 6 -5.51 -13.71 -0.72
N ASP A 7 -5.03 -14.80 -0.12
CA ASP A 7 -3.89 -15.61 -0.59
C ASP A 7 -2.56 -14.83 -0.78
N GLY A 8 -2.43 -13.66 -0.16
CA GLY A 8 -1.26 -12.79 -0.23
C GLY A 8 -0.51 -12.62 1.08
N TYR A 9 0.38 -11.63 1.14
CA TYR A 9 1.12 -11.30 2.35
C TYR A 9 0.24 -10.67 3.41
N THR A 10 0.64 -10.84 4.67
CA THR A 10 0.10 -10.04 5.77
C THR A 10 0.82 -8.71 5.84
N TYR A 11 0.14 -7.66 6.30
CA TYR A 11 0.77 -6.36 6.54
C TYR A 11 0.20 -5.70 7.78
N SER A 12 0.97 -4.79 8.38
CA SER A 12 0.48 -3.85 9.39
C SER A 12 0.49 -2.43 8.83
N ALA A 13 -0.40 -1.59 9.36
CA ALA A 13 -0.48 -0.18 9.02
C ALA A 13 -0.43 0.69 10.28
N ALA A 14 0.23 1.83 10.18
CA ALA A 14 0.27 2.87 11.19
C ALA A 14 0.06 4.24 10.52
N SER A 15 -0.53 5.19 11.26
CA SER A 15 -0.72 6.55 10.77
C SER A 15 -0.34 7.56 11.83
N TRP A 16 0.23 8.68 11.40
CA TRP A 16 0.56 9.82 12.24
C TRP A 16 -0.15 11.05 11.71
N SER A 17 -0.74 11.79 12.63
CA SER A 17 -1.47 13.02 12.34
C SER A 17 -0.70 14.25 12.79
N ASP A 18 -1.00 15.40 12.18
CA ASP A 18 -0.59 16.70 12.68
C ASP A 18 -1.31 17.08 13.99
N ILE A 19 -1.02 18.28 14.51
CA ILE A 19 -1.64 18.80 15.74
C ILE A 19 -3.17 18.97 15.65
N ASN A 20 -3.72 19.03 14.44
CA ASN A 20 -5.15 19.16 14.19
C ASN A 20 -5.83 17.80 13.96
N GLY A 21 -5.07 16.69 14.09
CA GLY A 21 -5.58 15.35 13.85
C GLY A 21 -5.60 14.94 12.38
N LYS A 22 -5.11 15.78 11.45
CA LYS A 22 -5.06 15.45 10.03
C LYS A 22 -3.95 14.42 9.76
N PRO A 23 -4.24 13.25 9.16
CA PRO A 23 -3.20 12.29 8.77
C PRO A 23 -2.17 12.93 7.83
N VAL A 24 -0.89 12.83 8.18
CA VAL A 24 0.22 13.35 7.36
C VAL A 24 1.15 12.23 6.88
N VAL A 25 1.14 11.09 7.56
CA VAL A 25 1.91 9.89 7.17
C VAL A 25 1.04 8.65 7.35
N GLN A 26 1.14 7.74 6.38
CA GLN A 26 0.73 6.35 6.53
C GLN A 26 1.93 5.45 6.24
N PHE A 27 2.18 4.49 7.14
CA PHE A 27 3.24 3.50 7.00
C PHE A 27 2.61 2.12 6.90
N TYR A 28 3.03 1.37 5.90
CA TYR A 28 2.63 -0.01 5.68
C TYR A 28 3.88 -0.90 5.72
N GLN A 29 3.90 -1.87 6.63
CA GLN A 29 4.92 -2.90 6.68
C GLN A 29 4.32 -4.20 6.17
N ILE A 30 4.77 -4.64 4.99
CA ILE A 30 4.43 -5.94 4.42
C ILE A 30 5.41 -6.98 4.97
N TYR A 31 4.89 -8.05 5.56
CA TYR A 31 5.71 -9.12 6.11
C TYR A 31 6.06 -10.13 5.01
N ASP A 32 7.27 -10.70 5.10
CA ASP A 32 7.80 -11.75 4.21
C ASP A 32 7.94 -11.37 2.72
N MET A 33 7.70 -10.10 2.38
CA MET A 33 7.96 -9.56 1.05
C MET A 33 9.45 -9.19 0.90
N ASN A 34 10.08 -9.65 -0.18
CA ASN A 34 11.44 -9.25 -0.55
C ASN A 34 11.47 -7.83 -1.16
N HIS A 35 12.60 -7.41 -1.72
CA HIS A 35 12.76 -6.10 -2.35
C HIS A 35 11.94 -5.99 -3.66
N ALA A 36 10.69 -5.58 -3.54
CA ALA A 36 9.74 -5.39 -4.64
C ALA A 36 8.74 -4.26 -4.30
N TRP A 37 8.06 -3.74 -5.32
CA TRP A 37 6.90 -2.88 -5.14
C TRP A 37 5.66 -3.70 -4.78
N SER A 38 4.96 -3.31 -3.72
CA SER A 38 3.78 -4.03 -3.24
C SER A 38 2.59 -3.87 -4.17
N GLY A 39 1.97 -4.99 -4.56
CA GLY A 39 0.84 -5.03 -5.48
C GLY A 39 1.29 -5.18 -6.93
N GLY A 40 0.54 -4.60 -7.87
CA GLY A 40 0.80 -4.75 -9.31
C GLY A 40 0.07 -5.93 -9.94
N ALA A 41 0.37 -6.19 -11.21
CA ALA A 41 -0.28 -7.24 -11.98
C ALA A 41 0.43 -8.60 -11.82
N PRO A 42 -0.29 -9.73 -11.86
CA PRO A 42 0.32 -11.05 -11.92
C PRO A 42 1.28 -11.19 -13.12
N PRO A 43 2.41 -11.91 -12.99
CA PRO A 43 3.37 -12.12 -14.09
C PRO A 43 2.77 -12.76 -15.36
N LEU A 44 1.58 -13.36 -15.24
CA LEU A 44 0.85 -13.97 -16.35
C LEU A 44 0.11 -12.96 -17.23
N VAL A 45 0.09 -11.68 -16.85
CA VAL A 45 -0.55 -10.58 -17.60
C VAL A 45 0.49 -9.92 -18.50
N ASP A 46 0.14 -9.70 -19.77
CA ASP A 46 1.01 -8.98 -20.71
C ASP A 46 1.28 -7.56 -20.19
N GLY A 47 2.56 -7.16 -20.18
CA GLY A 47 3.01 -5.90 -19.59
C GLY A 47 3.19 -5.90 -18.07
N ALA A 48 3.12 -7.06 -17.39
CA ALA A 48 3.44 -7.14 -15.96
C ALA A 48 4.91 -6.78 -15.68
N ASP A 49 5.13 -5.95 -14.66
CA ASP A 49 6.48 -5.51 -14.25
C ASP A 49 7.12 -6.52 -13.29
N ILE A 50 8.34 -6.94 -13.61
CA ILE A 50 9.15 -7.87 -12.81
C ILE A 50 9.59 -7.28 -11.45
N TYR A 51 9.42 -5.97 -11.24
CA TYR A 51 9.74 -5.30 -9.99
C TYR A 51 8.56 -5.20 -9.02
N THR A 52 7.40 -5.75 -9.38
CA THR A 52 6.20 -5.76 -8.54
C THR A 52 5.91 -7.15 -7.96
N ASP A 53 5.34 -7.22 -6.76
CA ASP A 53 4.85 -8.46 -6.17
C ASP A 53 3.34 -8.37 -5.90
N PRO A 54 2.51 -9.02 -6.75
CA PRO A 54 1.05 -8.93 -6.69
C PRO A 54 0.44 -9.56 -5.43
N ARG A 55 1.24 -10.29 -4.63
CA ARG A 55 0.80 -10.85 -3.36
C ARG A 55 0.76 -9.79 -2.25
N GLY A 56 1.42 -8.66 -2.43
CA GLY A 56 1.33 -7.52 -1.51
C GLY A 56 0.07 -6.68 -1.73
N PRO A 57 -0.36 -5.89 -0.73
CA PRO A 57 -1.43 -4.91 -0.93
C PRO A 57 -1.07 -3.89 -2.03
N SER A 58 -2.08 -3.41 -2.75
CA SER A 58 -1.91 -2.42 -3.81
C SER A 58 -1.38 -1.10 -3.26
N PHE A 59 -0.09 -0.80 -3.49
CA PHE A 59 0.51 0.48 -3.09
C PHE A 59 -0.20 1.66 -3.78
N THR A 60 -0.56 1.51 -5.06
CA THR A 60 -1.26 2.54 -5.82
C THR A 60 -2.60 2.90 -5.19
N ASP A 61 -3.42 1.90 -4.83
CA ASP A 61 -4.74 2.17 -4.23
C ASP A 61 -4.59 2.79 -2.84
N ILE A 62 -3.63 2.32 -2.04
CA ILE A 62 -3.32 2.89 -0.73
C ILE A 62 -2.91 4.37 -0.84
N ALA A 63 -1.97 4.68 -1.72
CA ALA A 63 -1.48 6.04 -1.91
C ALA A 63 -2.58 6.94 -2.48
N TYR A 64 -3.36 6.45 -3.44
CA TYR A 64 -4.46 7.18 -4.04
C TYR A 64 -5.54 7.52 -3.00
N GLN A 65 -5.94 6.55 -2.18
CA GLN A 65 -6.92 6.76 -1.11
C GLN A 65 -6.40 7.78 -0.08
N PHE A 66 -5.13 7.72 0.31
CA PHE A 66 -4.54 8.70 1.21
C PHE A 66 -4.70 10.14 0.69
N PHE A 67 -4.44 10.37 -0.59
CA PHE A 67 -4.59 11.71 -1.18
C PHE A 67 -6.05 12.14 -1.36
N LEU A 68 -6.95 11.19 -1.68
CA LEU A 68 -8.39 11.47 -1.74
C LEU A 68 -8.95 11.86 -0.36
N ASP A 69 -8.50 11.20 0.70
CA ASP A 69 -8.91 11.48 2.08
C ASP A 69 -8.25 12.76 2.62
N ASN A 70 -7.12 13.18 2.04
CA ASN A 70 -6.33 14.33 2.47
C ASN A 70 -6.09 15.35 1.34
N PRO A 71 -7.16 15.88 0.72
CA PRO A 71 -6.99 16.85 -0.35
C PRO A 71 -6.22 18.07 0.16
N ARG A 72 -5.38 18.63 -0.72
CA ARG A 72 -4.71 19.91 -0.43
C ARG A 72 -5.80 20.98 -0.40
N SER A 73 -5.95 21.65 0.74
CA SER A 73 -6.79 22.84 0.84
C SER A 73 -6.24 23.90 -0.13
N THR A 74 -7.10 24.39 -1.01
CA THR A 74 -6.80 25.49 -1.94
C THR A 74 -6.62 26.80 -1.20
#